data_AF-L8LKL1-F1
#
_entry.id   AF-L8LKL1-F1
#
_cell.length_a   1.000
_cell.length_b   1.000
_cell.length_c   1.000
_cell.angle_alpha   90.00
_cell.angle_beta   90.00
_cell.angle_gamma   90.00
#
_symmetry.space_group_name_H-M   'P 1'
#
loop_
_entity.id
_entity.type
_entity.pdbx_description
1 polymer ?
#
loop_
_entity_poly.entity_id
_entity_poly.type
_entity_poly.pdbx_seq_one_letter_code
_entity_poly.pdbx_strand_id
1 'polypeptide(L)'
;MLRITSFVIYLIIGFSFVLLLGQTAQIRAQTLRPEEVAPQVYQLLPDFPQENHYIRSETNEPDASNTLVNRLVTYHQFTKRRPTAFRLDWKLTLADYLGVNEKIFLESYPGYNTLTVNPLPGDLQAIQALNLRQRNQLVEVLMNIYQPPSEAVPTPTPTPSPTSVPSLPLPKPGDAELLRP
;
A
#
# COMPACT_ATOMS: atom_id res chain seq x y z
N MET A 1 -24.97 -20.95 59.37
CA MET A 1 -23.62 -20.54 58.91
C MET A 1 -23.38 -21.21 57.57
N LEU A 2 -23.42 -20.46 56.48
CA LEU A 2 -22.22 -19.91 55.80
C LEU A 2 -21.54 -21.04 54.98
N ARG A 3 -21.45 -21.07 53.64
CA ARG A 3 -21.61 -20.06 52.60
C ARG A 3 -21.82 -20.73 51.22
N ILE A 4 -22.69 -20.10 50.44
CA ILE A 4 -22.80 -20.18 48.98
C ILE A 4 -21.50 -19.63 48.39
N THR A 5 -20.70 -20.42 47.66
CA THR A 5 -19.75 -19.94 46.63
C THR A 5 -19.21 -21.11 45.80
N SER A 6 -20.09 -21.84 45.12
CA SER A 6 -19.67 -22.83 44.11
C SER A 6 -20.64 -22.81 42.94
N PHE A 7 -20.78 -21.67 42.24
CA PHE A 7 -21.49 -21.63 40.95
C PHE A 7 -21.24 -20.34 40.12
N VAL A 8 -20.06 -19.70 40.23
CA VAL A 8 -19.76 -18.47 39.45
C VAL A 8 -18.36 -18.49 38.82
N ILE A 9 -17.85 -19.66 38.42
CA ILE A 9 -16.50 -19.76 37.81
C ILE A 9 -16.52 -20.39 36.40
N TYR A 10 -17.65 -20.90 35.91
CA TYR A 10 -17.77 -21.47 34.56
C TYR A 10 -18.67 -20.67 33.60
N LEU A 11 -18.83 -19.36 33.83
CA LEU A 11 -19.56 -18.46 32.92
C LEU A 11 -18.78 -17.18 32.60
N ILE A 12 -17.45 -17.25 32.60
CA ILE A 12 -16.55 -16.18 32.11
C ILE A 12 -15.56 -16.70 31.06
N ILE A 13 -15.39 -18.01 30.93
CA ILE A 13 -14.47 -18.61 29.94
C ILE A 13 -15.17 -18.88 28.59
N GLY A 14 -16.50 -18.90 28.54
CA GLY A 14 -17.27 -19.21 27.33
C GLY A 14 -17.59 -18.05 26.39
N PHE A 15 -17.30 -16.80 26.76
CA PHE A 15 -17.71 -15.62 25.98
C PHE A 15 -16.57 -14.68 25.55
N SER A 16 -15.32 -15.08 25.75
CA SER A 16 -14.14 -14.31 25.30
C SER A 16 -13.38 -14.96 24.14
N PHE A 17 -14.02 -15.90 23.42
CA PHE A 17 -13.36 -16.62 22.32
C PHE A 17 -14.02 -16.41 20.95
N VAL A 18 -14.86 -15.37 20.80
CA VAL A 18 -15.56 -15.06 19.53
C VAL A 18 -15.30 -13.63 19.05
N LEU A 19 -14.23 -12.97 19.53
CA LEU A 19 -13.85 -11.61 19.11
C LEU A 19 -12.39 -11.51 18.62
N LEU A 20 -11.84 -12.61 18.11
CA LEU A 20 -10.47 -12.66 17.56
C LEU A 20 -10.41 -13.25 16.14
N LEU A 21 -11.40 -12.97 15.30
CA LEU A 21 -11.41 -13.45 13.90
C LEU A 21 -11.65 -12.34 12.86
N GLY A 22 -11.50 -11.07 13.22
CA GLY A 22 -11.82 -9.93 12.34
C GLY A 22 -10.64 -9.14 11.75
N GLN A 23 -9.39 -9.38 12.13
CA GLN A 23 -8.28 -8.45 11.82
C GLN A 23 -7.15 -8.98 10.92
N THR A 24 -7.28 -10.15 10.31
CA THR A 24 -6.15 -10.76 9.57
C THR A 24 -5.90 -10.17 8.17
N ALA A 25 -6.80 -9.31 7.65
CA ALA A 25 -6.64 -8.74 6.31
C ALA A 25 -5.59 -7.63 6.22
N GLN A 26 -5.26 -6.94 7.33
CA GLN A 26 -4.36 -5.77 7.28
C GLN A 26 -2.85 -6.10 7.27
N ILE A 27 -2.45 -7.34 7.59
CA ILE A 27 -1.01 -7.68 7.74
C ILE A 27 -0.34 -8.01 6.38
N ARG A 28 -1.09 -8.42 5.34
CA ARG A 28 -0.49 -8.82 4.04
C ARG A 28 0.04 -7.66 3.19
N ALA A 29 -0.50 -6.45 3.32
CA ALA A 29 -0.09 -5.32 2.47
C ALA A 29 1.32 -4.77 2.82
N GLN A 30 1.88 -5.15 3.97
CA GLN A 30 3.16 -4.61 4.46
C GLN A 30 4.40 -5.46 4.10
N THR A 31 4.24 -6.59 3.40
CA THR A 31 5.34 -7.59 3.27
C THR A 31 5.92 -7.77 1.87
N LEU A 32 5.34 -7.17 0.81
CA LEU A 32 5.89 -7.35 -0.53
C LEU A 32 7.18 -6.54 -0.71
N ARG A 33 8.24 -7.22 -1.13
CA ARG A 33 9.54 -6.62 -1.37
C ARG A 33 9.54 -5.86 -2.70
N PRO A 34 10.31 -4.75 -2.83
CA PRO A 34 10.45 -4.05 -4.09
C PRO A 34 10.89 -4.94 -5.26
N GLU A 35 11.75 -5.94 -4.99
CA GLU A 35 12.23 -6.92 -5.98
C GLU A 35 11.12 -7.82 -6.52
N GLU A 36 10.07 -8.08 -5.73
CA GLU A 36 8.94 -8.93 -6.11
C GLU A 36 7.85 -8.13 -6.84
N VAL A 37 7.74 -6.84 -6.51
CA VAL A 37 6.74 -5.93 -7.07
C VAL A 37 7.13 -5.46 -8.47
N ALA A 38 8.41 -5.11 -8.67
CA ALA A 38 8.84 -4.53 -9.94
C ALA A 38 8.54 -5.43 -11.16
N PRO A 39 8.84 -6.75 -11.16
CA PRO A 39 8.49 -7.63 -12.27
C PRO A 39 6.99 -7.66 -12.58
N GLN A 40 6.13 -7.65 -11.56
CA GLN A 40 4.67 -7.64 -11.74
C GLN A 40 4.19 -6.34 -12.40
N VAL A 41 4.77 -5.21 -12.00
CA VAL A 41 4.46 -3.92 -12.64
C VAL A 41 4.85 -3.94 -14.11
N TYR A 42 6.06 -4.42 -14.46
CA TYR A 42 6.48 -4.50 -15.86
C TYR A 42 5.72 -5.54 -16.69
N GLN A 43 5.18 -6.59 -16.07
CA GLN A 43 4.24 -7.50 -16.75
C GLN A 43 2.92 -6.82 -17.09
N LEU A 44 2.39 -6.00 -16.17
CA LEU A 44 1.12 -5.29 -16.34
C LEU A 44 1.27 -4.00 -17.17
N LEU A 45 2.47 -3.42 -17.21
CA LEU A 45 2.85 -2.20 -17.91
C LEU A 45 4.14 -2.43 -18.72
N PRO A 46 4.08 -3.19 -19.83
CA PRO A 46 5.27 -3.58 -20.59
C PRO A 46 6.04 -2.38 -21.18
N ASP A 47 5.33 -1.30 -21.51
CA ASP A 47 5.92 -0.09 -22.07
C ASP A 47 6.42 0.91 -21.00
N PHE A 48 6.33 0.55 -19.71
CA PHE A 48 6.81 1.42 -18.63
C PHE A 48 8.34 1.48 -18.62
N PRO A 49 8.95 2.68 -18.47
CA PRO A 49 10.41 2.82 -18.50
C PRO A 49 11.09 1.97 -17.41
N GLN A 50 12.12 1.23 -17.82
CA GLN A 50 12.83 0.32 -16.93
C GLN A 50 13.95 0.99 -16.13
N GLU A 51 14.68 1.94 -16.72
CA GLU A 51 15.86 2.59 -16.12
C GLU A 51 16.75 1.59 -15.34
N ASN A 52 17.19 0.52 -15.99
CA ASN A 52 17.92 -0.61 -15.37
C ASN A 52 19.33 -0.82 -15.95
N HIS A 53 19.93 0.23 -16.49
CA HIS A 53 21.25 0.21 -17.11
C HIS A 53 22.40 0.47 -16.10
N TYR A 54 22.11 0.44 -14.79
CA TYR A 54 23.06 0.84 -13.76
C TYR A 54 24.04 -0.28 -13.38
N ILE A 55 25.23 0.12 -12.93
CA ILE A 55 26.33 -0.78 -12.53
C ILE A 55 26.51 -0.68 -11.01
N ARG A 56 26.66 -1.83 -10.33
CA ARG A 56 26.96 -1.88 -8.89
C ARG A 56 28.37 -1.38 -8.60
N SER A 57 28.49 -0.55 -7.57
CA SER A 57 29.79 -0.02 -7.14
C SER A 57 30.72 -1.08 -6.58
N GLU A 58 30.17 -2.10 -5.90
CA GLU A 58 30.97 -3.14 -5.23
C GLU A 58 31.57 -4.14 -6.20
N THR A 59 30.81 -4.55 -7.22
CA THR A 59 31.21 -5.63 -8.15
C THR A 59 31.60 -5.12 -9.52
N ASN A 60 31.28 -3.87 -9.86
CA ASN A 60 31.40 -3.30 -11.20
C ASN A 60 30.63 -4.09 -12.28
N GLU A 61 29.56 -4.78 -11.88
CA GLU A 61 28.69 -5.57 -12.77
C GLU A 61 27.33 -4.88 -12.98
N PRO A 62 26.66 -5.11 -14.12
CA PRO A 62 25.29 -4.63 -14.35
C PRO A 62 24.29 -5.15 -13.32
N ASP A 63 23.38 -4.28 -12.86
CA ASP A 63 22.32 -4.62 -11.90
C ASP A 63 20.94 -4.54 -12.54
N ALA A 64 20.61 -5.54 -13.38
CA ALA A 64 19.35 -5.58 -14.12
C ALA A 64 18.10 -5.55 -13.22
N SER A 65 18.23 -5.92 -11.95
CA SER A 65 17.14 -5.87 -10.96
C SER A 65 16.85 -4.46 -10.45
N ASN A 66 17.81 -3.53 -10.58
CA ASN A 66 17.71 -2.14 -10.15
C ASN A 66 16.96 -1.31 -11.20
N THR A 67 15.66 -1.55 -11.27
CA THR A 67 14.73 -0.86 -12.17
C THR A 67 14.16 0.41 -11.53
N LEU A 68 13.57 1.28 -12.35
CA LEU A 68 12.81 2.45 -11.91
C LEU A 68 11.74 2.07 -10.88
N VAL A 69 10.96 1.02 -11.15
CA VAL A 69 9.91 0.58 -10.23
C VAL A 69 10.49 0.06 -8.92
N ASN A 70 11.59 -0.72 -8.96
CA ASN A 70 12.25 -1.18 -7.74
C ASN A 70 12.67 0.01 -6.86
N ARG A 71 13.30 1.04 -7.44
CA ARG A 71 13.71 2.25 -6.71
C ARG A 71 12.53 3.08 -6.24
N LEU A 72 11.48 3.24 -7.05
CA LEU A 72 10.26 3.98 -6.67
C LEU A 72 9.56 3.34 -5.48
N VAL A 73 9.41 2.01 -5.50
CA VAL A 73 8.80 1.25 -4.39
C VAL A 73 9.69 1.31 -3.15
N THR A 74 11.01 1.16 -3.32
CA THR A 74 11.98 1.30 -2.22
C THR A 74 11.90 2.69 -1.58
N TYR A 75 11.84 3.74 -2.40
CA TYR A 75 11.70 5.12 -1.95
C TYR A 75 10.39 5.32 -1.17
N HIS A 76 9.28 4.82 -1.69
CA HIS A 76 7.97 4.89 -1.03
C HIS A 76 7.98 4.20 0.35
N GLN A 77 8.41 2.93 0.39
CA GLN A 77 8.32 2.07 1.57
C GLN A 77 9.39 2.39 2.62
N PHE A 78 10.63 2.64 2.21
CA PHE A 78 11.76 2.69 3.13
C PHE A 78 12.31 4.10 3.33
N THR A 79 12.40 4.90 2.28
CA THR A 79 12.87 6.29 2.40
C THR A 79 11.78 7.19 3.00
N LYS A 80 10.55 7.12 2.50
CA LYS A 80 9.42 7.96 2.96
C LYS A 80 8.52 7.28 3.97
N ARG A 81 8.61 5.96 4.12
CA ARG A 81 7.81 5.15 5.06
C ARG A 81 6.31 5.36 4.87
N ARG A 82 5.89 5.52 3.61
CA ARG A 82 4.48 5.68 3.26
C ARG A 82 3.79 4.31 3.24
N PRO A 83 2.53 4.21 3.70
CA PRO A 83 1.78 2.97 3.60
C PRO A 83 1.41 2.66 2.14
N THR A 84 1.66 1.41 1.73
CA THR A 84 1.36 0.90 0.39
C THR A 84 -0.13 0.67 0.13
N ALA A 85 -0.93 0.65 1.20
CA ALA A 85 -2.35 0.38 1.21
C ALA A 85 -3.22 1.56 0.72
N PHE A 86 -2.65 2.74 0.49
CA PHE A 86 -3.44 3.92 0.20
C PHE A 86 -3.03 4.56 -1.12
N ARG A 87 -4.03 4.77 -1.99
CA ARG A 87 -3.86 5.43 -3.28
C ARG A 87 -3.26 6.83 -3.14
N LEU A 88 -3.62 7.54 -2.07
CA LEU A 88 -3.12 8.89 -1.81
C LEU A 88 -1.60 8.89 -1.63
N ASP A 89 -1.05 7.96 -0.86
CA ASP A 89 0.37 7.85 -0.59
C ASP A 89 1.21 7.57 -1.84
N TRP A 90 0.69 6.76 -2.77
CA TRP A 90 1.29 6.57 -4.09
C TRP A 90 1.27 7.85 -4.92
N LYS A 91 0.17 8.62 -4.87
CA LYS A 91 0.08 9.91 -5.55
C LYS A 91 1.03 10.95 -4.96
N LEU A 92 1.20 10.98 -3.64
CA LEU A 92 2.18 11.84 -2.97
C LEU A 92 3.61 11.46 -3.38
N THR A 93 3.89 10.17 -3.51
CA THR A 93 5.19 9.69 -4.03
C THR A 93 5.43 10.23 -5.44
N LEU A 94 4.47 10.08 -6.36
CA LEU A 94 4.62 10.66 -7.70
C LEU A 94 4.75 12.19 -7.67
N ALA A 95 4.06 12.88 -6.76
CA ALA A 95 4.18 14.32 -6.59
C ALA A 95 5.60 14.73 -6.15
N ASP A 96 6.31 13.90 -5.37
CA ASP A 96 7.73 14.11 -5.05
C ASP A 96 8.60 14.06 -6.32
N TYR A 97 8.42 13.05 -7.18
CA TYR A 97 9.15 12.91 -8.44
C TYR A 97 8.83 14.03 -9.45
N LEU A 98 7.62 14.58 -9.38
CA LEU A 98 7.20 15.72 -10.19
C LEU A 98 7.66 17.06 -9.62
N GLY A 99 8.28 17.07 -8.43
CA GLY A 99 8.78 18.29 -7.78
C GLY A 99 7.68 19.19 -7.22
N VAL A 100 6.48 18.66 -6.95
CA VAL A 100 5.31 19.44 -6.50
C VAL A 100 4.82 19.05 -5.10
N ASN A 101 5.53 18.18 -4.39
CA ASN A 101 5.27 17.85 -2.98
C ASN A 101 6.53 18.02 -2.13
N GLU A 102 7.39 17.00 -2.04
CA GLU A 102 8.63 17.07 -1.28
C GLU A 102 9.86 16.95 -2.20
N LYS A 103 10.93 17.66 -1.86
CA LYS A 103 12.22 17.52 -2.56
C LYS A 103 12.83 16.15 -2.28
N ILE A 104 13.30 15.47 -3.33
CA ILE A 104 14.10 14.24 -3.22
C ILE A 104 15.58 14.63 -3.13
N PHE A 105 16.27 14.12 -2.10
CA PHE A 105 17.70 14.36 -1.88
C PHE A 105 18.52 13.21 -2.45
N LEU A 106 19.57 13.54 -3.21
CA LEU A 106 20.46 12.59 -3.87
C LEU A 106 21.02 11.55 -2.90
N GLU A 107 21.44 11.99 -1.72
CA GLU A 107 22.14 11.21 -0.70
C GLU A 107 21.23 10.17 -0.02
N SER A 108 19.91 10.37 -0.12
CA SER A 108 18.89 9.50 0.48
C SER A 108 18.18 8.61 -0.54
N TYR A 109 18.50 8.80 -1.83
CA TYR A 109 17.79 8.14 -2.90
C TYR A 109 18.26 6.68 -3.08
N PRO A 110 17.34 5.72 -3.34
CA PRO A 110 17.71 4.33 -3.59
C PRO A 110 18.74 4.22 -4.72
N GLY A 111 19.85 3.53 -4.45
CA GLY A 111 20.97 3.41 -5.38
C GLY A 111 22.16 4.31 -5.08
N TYR A 112 22.02 5.36 -4.24
CA TYR A 112 23.10 6.32 -3.97
C TYR A 112 24.43 5.67 -3.53
N ASN A 113 24.38 4.71 -2.59
CA ASN A 113 25.57 4.05 -2.05
C ASN A 113 25.92 2.73 -2.75
N THR A 114 25.04 2.21 -3.62
CA THR A 114 25.16 0.86 -4.18
C THR A 114 25.46 0.86 -5.68
N LEU A 115 25.21 1.97 -6.38
CA LEU A 115 25.42 2.13 -7.81
C LEU A 115 26.52 3.15 -8.08
N THR A 116 27.23 2.94 -9.18
CA THR A 116 28.36 3.80 -9.61
C THR A 116 27.91 5.22 -9.97
N VAL A 117 26.65 5.38 -10.39
CA VAL A 117 26.01 6.66 -10.70
C VAL A 117 24.68 6.73 -9.95
N ASN A 118 24.37 7.89 -9.37
CA ASN A 118 23.09 8.09 -8.72
C ASN A 118 21.95 8.08 -9.76
N PRO A 119 20.95 7.20 -9.61
CA PRO A 119 19.89 7.04 -10.60
C PRO A 119 18.82 8.15 -10.55
N LEU A 120 18.78 9.00 -9.52
CA LEU A 120 17.73 10.00 -9.32
C LEU A 120 17.48 10.89 -10.55
N PRO A 121 18.50 11.48 -11.22
CA PRO A 121 18.24 12.37 -12.35
C PRO A 121 17.50 11.68 -13.50
N GLY A 122 17.89 10.45 -13.85
CA GLY A 122 17.23 9.65 -14.88
C GLY A 122 15.80 9.28 -14.49
N ASP A 123 15.61 8.90 -13.23
CA ASP A 123 14.29 8.52 -12.72
C ASP A 123 13.31 9.70 -12.68
N LEU A 124 13.77 10.89 -12.28
CA LEU A 124 12.96 12.10 -12.33
C LEU A 124 12.52 12.39 -13.77
N GLN A 125 13.45 12.32 -14.73
CA GLN A 125 13.15 12.53 -16.13
C GLN A 125 12.13 11.52 -16.66
N ALA A 126 12.32 10.23 -16.35
CA ALA A 126 11.42 9.16 -16.78
C ALA A 126 9.99 9.37 -16.24
N ILE A 127 9.83 9.69 -14.94
CA ILE A 127 8.52 9.93 -14.34
C ILE A 127 7.87 11.23 -14.82
N GLN A 128 8.67 12.29 -15.04
CA GLN A 128 8.17 13.56 -15.57
C GLN A 128 7.68 13.42 -17.02
N ALA A 129 8.31 12.56 -17.82
CA ALA A 129 7.89 12.28 -19.20
C ALA A 129 6.53 11.54 -19.29
N LEU A 130 6.10 10.87 -18.22
CA LEU A 130 4.79 10.20 -18.19
C LEU A 130 3.66 11.23 -18.28
N ASN A 131 2.62 10.93 -19.05
CA ASN A 131 1.39 11.71 -19.04
C ASN A 131 0.47 11.33 -17.85
N LEU A 132 -0.59 12.10 -17.62
CA LEU A 132 -1.52 11.89 -16.51
C LEU A 132 -2.16 10.49 -16.51
N ARG A 133 -2.47 9.94 -17.69
CA ARG A 133 -3.05 8.59 -17.81
C ARG A 133 -2.05 7.53 -17.36
N GLN A 134 -0.81 7.59 -17.84
CA GLN A 134 0.25 6.65 -17.45
C GLN A 134 0.54 6.68 -15.94
N ARG A 135 0.56 7.89 -15.35
CA ARG A 135 0.73 8.05 -13.90
C ARG A 135 -0.41 7.43 -13.11
N ASN A 136 -1.66 7.64 -13.53
CA ASN A 136 -2.83 7.02 -12.88
C ASN A 136 -2.80 5.49 -13.03
N GLN A 137 -2.42 4.98 -14.20
CA GLN A 137 -2.32 3.55 -14.48
C GLN A 137 -1.24 2.89 -13.62
N LEU A 138 -0.09 3.53 -13.43
CA LEU A 138 0.94 3.07 -12.50
C LEU A 138 0.41 2.96 -11.07
N VAL A 139 -0.29 3.99 -10.58
CA VAL A 139 -0.88 3.98 -9.24
C VAL A 139 -1.92 2.88 -9.09
N GLU A 140 -2.76 2.66 -10.11
CA GLU A 140 -3.76 1.60 -10.11
C GLU A 140 -3.12 0.21 -10.06
N VAL A 141 -2.08 -0.04 -10.87
CA VAL A 141 -1.34 -1.31 -10.85
C VAL A 141 -0.69 -1.54 -9.48
N LEU A 142 -0.02 -0.54 -8.91
CA LEU A 142 0.56 -0.65 -7.57
C LEU A 142 -0.53 -0.95 -6.53
N MET A 143 -1.66 -0.24 -6.57
CA MET A 143 -2.79 -0.51 -5.67
C MET A 143 -3.30 -1.95 -5.80
N ASN A 144 -3.46 -2.48 -7.02
CA ASN A 144 -3.95 -3.84 -7.22
C ASN A 144 -2.94 -4.91 -6.77
N ILE A 145 -1.64 -4.64 -6.83
CA ILE A 145 -0.61 -5.55 -6.32
C ILE A 145 -0.67 -5.64 -4.79
N TYR A 146 -0.77 -4.50 -4.10
CA TYR A 146 -0.78 -4.47 -2.63
C TYR A 146 -2.15 -4.73 -2.01
N GLN A 147 -3.21 -4.42 -2.75
CA GLN A 147 -4.61 -4.62 -2.40
C GLN A 147 -5.33 -5.25 -3.58
N PRO A 148 -5.07 -6.55 -3.84
CA PRO A 148 -5.83 -7.26 -4.84
C PRO A 148 -7.31 -7.16 -4.47
N PRO A 149 -8.20 -6.91 -5.45
CA PRO A 149 -9.64 -6.99 -5.21
C PRO A 149 -9.92 -8.34 -4.53
N SER A 150 -10.62 -8.32 -3.39
CA SER A 150 -11.02 -9.57 -2.76
C SER A 150 -11.81 -10.35 -3.79
N GLU A 151 -11.36 -11.57 -4.14
CA GLU A 151 -12.22 -12.52 -4.84
C GLU A 151 -13.53 -12.57 -4.05
N ALA A 152 -14.64 -12.34 -4.75
CA ALA A 152 -15.96 -12.47 -4.15
C ALA A 152 -16.04 -13.88 -3.55
N VAL A 153 -16.16 -13.95 -2.23
CA VAL A 153 -16.53 -15.19 -1.54
C VAL A 153 -17.76 -15.74 -2.27
N PRO A 154 -17.79 -17.02 -2.69
CA PRO A 154 -18.99 -17.57 -3.32
C PRO A 154 -20.16 -17.36 -2.37
N THR A 155 -21.18 -16.64 -2.86
CA THR A 155 -22.43 -16.38 -2.16
C THR A 155 -22.99 -17.71 -1.63
N PRO A 156 -23.15 -17.91 -0.31
CA PRO A 156 -23.95 -19.03 0.17
C PRO A 156 -25.38 -18.85 -0.33
N THR A 157 -25.95 -19.93 -0.89
CA THR A 157 -27.33 -20.08 -1.35
C THR A 157 -28.34 -19.29 -0.49
N PRO A 158 -29.32 -18.57 -1.08
CA PRO A 158 -30.21 -17.67 -0.34
C PRO A 158 -31.02 -18.43 0.71
N THR A 159 -30.70 -18.18 1.98
CA THR A 159 -31.59 -18.40 3.13
C THR A 159 -32.46 -17.14 3.28
N PRO A 160 -33.76 -17.24 3.58
CA PRO A 160 -34.68 -16.10 3.56
C PRO A 160 -34.20 -14.92 4.43
N SER A 161 -34.34 -13.71 3.87
CA SER A 161 -33.86 -12.44 4.41
C SER A 161 -34.23 -12.18 5.87
N PRO A 162 -33.29 -11.76 6.73
CA PRO A 162 -33.62 -10.98 7.91
C PRO A 162 -33.93 -9.54 7.50
N THR A 163 -34.89 -8.96 8.23
CA THR A 163 -35.52 -7.65 8.07
C THR A 163 -34.56 -6.48 7.78
N SER A 164 -35.00 -5.59 6.89
CA SER A 164 -34.35 -4.35 6.47
C SER A 164 -33.73 -3.54 7.63
N VAL A 165 -32.42 -3.31 7.57
CA VAL A 165 -31.74 -2.34 8.43
C VAL A 165 -32.10 -0.93 7.92
N PRO A 166 -32.51 0.02 8.78
CA PRO A 166 -32.76 1.39 8.35
C PRO A 166 -31.48 2.02 7.79
N SER A 167 -31.57 2.57 6.58
CA SER A 167 -30.49 3.36 5.97
C SER A 167 -30.22 4.60 6.82
N LEU A 168 -28.98 4.79 7.27
CA LEU A 168 -28.59 6.03 7.93
C LEU A 168 -28.65 7.18 6.89
N PRO A 169 -29.27 8.32 7.24
CA PRO A 169 -29.31 9.47 6.34
C PRO A 169 -27.89 10.00 6.08
N LEU A 170 -27.63 10.40 4.83
CA LEU A 170 -26.38 11.06 4.48
C LEU A 170 -26.24 12.37 5.28
N PRO A 171 -25.02 12.71 5.73
CA PRO A 171 -24.78 13.95 6.43
C PRO A 171 -25.07 15.15 5.53
N LYS A 172 -25.71 16.16 6.10
CA LYS A 172 -26.10 17.40 5.44
C LYS A 172 -25.07 18.51 5.76
N PRO A 173 -24.96 19.53 4.90
CA PRO A 173 -24.21 20.74 5.24
C PRO A 173 -24.70 21.30 6.59
N GLY A 174 -23.79 21.50 7.55
CA GLY A 174 -24.11 21.89 8.93
C GLY A 174 -24.02 20.75 9.96
N ASP A 175 -23.94 19.48 9.56
CA ASP A 175 -23.78 18.37 10.51
C ASP A 175 -22.42 18.38 11.21
N ALA A 176 -21.42 19.06 10.63
CA ALA A 176 -20.13 19.31 11.25
C ALA A 176 -20.20 20.26 12.46
N GLU A 177 -21.25 21.10 12.56
CA GLU A 177 -21.46 21.98 13.72
C GLU A 177 -21.78 21.20 15.00
N LEU A 178 -22.32 19.97 14.87
CA LEU A 178 -22.64 19.08 16.00
C LEU A 178 -21.40 18.53 16.72
N LEU A 179 -20.21 18.71 16.13
CA LEU A 179 -18.93 18.29 16.69
C LEU A 179 -18.24 19.40 17.49
N ARG A 180 -18.89 20.56 17.66
CA ARG A 180 -18.36 21.65 18.49
C ARG A 180 -18.57 21.34 19.99
N PRO A 181 -17.58 21.65 20.84
CA PRO A 181 -17.64 21.41 22.28
C PRO A 181 -18.62 22.33 23.02
#